data_AF-A0A971QIE9-F1
#
_entry.id   AF-A0A971QIE9-F1
#
_cell.length_a   1.000
_cell.length_b   1.000
_cell.length_c   1.000
_cell.angle_alpha   90.00
_cell.angle_beta   90.00
_cell.angle_gamma   90.00
#
_symmetry.space_group_name_H-M   'P 1'
#
loop_
_entity.id
_entity.type
_entity.pdbx_description
1 polymer ?
#
loop_
_entity_poly.entity_id
_entity_poly.type
_entity_poly.pdbx_seq_one_letter_code
_entity_poly.pdbx_strand_id
1 'polypeptide(L)'
;DDAEFDNHATHVAGTLGAAGMNSNAKGMAPAVQIKSYEWNNDIVELTMAGAEGPGQNDDIYLSNHSYGYDIIDSSDYYLFGLYTDDARDMDQTLHAMEYCLPFIAAGNQRTSSLSGYDTITMFSVAKNTITVGGVNDAVSSGIRSLSRAGLYSSSSFGPADDGRIKPDIVANGVQLYSSGSAGRTYYYYSSGTSMASPNACGSAALLVEFYRNQTSGGAMRASTLKGLIIHTADDLGQPGPDYQYGWGLMNTKAAASMIRDVTEAHPERMIDAELTADSMTHSYTVSSSGMAPLRVTLCWTDQPGLSNGSINDERSPDLVNDLDLKIIGPDGQTHYPYSLSYATPTANAVTIGENSLDNVEQVLIDLPIPGDYTIIVDCDEALRYYSGRPRPSLKKGGTQRYSLLISGGTGDADGDGLPDDWELAFFGSETNAVASADADGDGADNLSEYVAGTDPIDSADFFSVNEGSSASDAGFVLSWEPLYGRLYQVNWTTNLTLPFVPISEALTYPVGTYTDSVHRVGTEHFYRIGVELK
;
A
#
# COMPACT_ATOMS: atom_id res chain seq x y z
N ASP A 1 19.53 26.13 11.13
CA ASP A 1 20.75 25.72 10.41
C ASP A 1 21.79 26.82 10.46
N ASP A 2 22.97 26.51 11.04
CA ASP A 2 24.14 27.34 11.41
C ASP A 2 24.07 28.20 12.70
N ALA A 3 22.95 28.19 13.44
CA ALA A 3 22.83 28.87 14.73
C ALA A 3 22.50 27.88 15.86
N GLU A 4 23.00 28.15 17.08
CA GLU A 4 22.71 27.35 18.29
C GLU A 4 21.20 27.16 18.54
N PHE A 5 20.38 28.12 18.08
CA PHE A 5 18.91 28.04 18.08
C PHE A 5 18.33 28.65 16.79
N ASP A 6 17.76 27.82 15.92
CA ASP A 6 17.09 28.24 14.69
C ASP A 6 15.57 28.01 14.76
N ASN A 7 14.78 28.94 14.21
CA ASN A 7 13.32 28.86 14.27
C ASN A 7 12.78 27.70 13.43
N HIS A 8 13.35 27.47 12.24
CA HIS A 8 12.92 26.39 11.36
C HIS A 8 13.22 25.03 11.98
N ALA A 9 14.46 24.77 12.39
CA ALA A 9 14.85 23.52 13.05
C ALA A 9 14.04 23.27 14.34
N THR A 10 13.78 24.31 15.14
CA THR A 10 12.94 24.17 16.36
C THR A 10 11.50 23.80 16.04
N HIS A 11 10.92 24.37 14.97
CA HIS A 11 9.56 24.06 14.53
C HIS A 11 9.45 22.65 13.95
N VAL A 12 10.45 22.22 13.18
CA VAL A 12 10.60 20.85 12.66
C VAL A 12 10.67 19.84 13.81
N ALA A 13 11.62 20.00 14.73
CA ALA A 13 11.78 19.12 15.89
C ALA A 13 10.53 19.11 16.77
N GLY A 14 9.89 20.27 16.94
CA GLY A 14 8.65 20.39 17.69
C GLY A 14 7.48 19.63 17.05
N THR A 15 7.36 19.69 15.71
CA THR A 15 6.32 18.98 14.95
C THR A 15 6.49 17.47 15.08
N LEU A 16 7.75 17.01 15.07
CA LEU A 16 8.08 15.60 15.24
C LEU A 16 7.76 15.10 16.65
N GLY A 17 8.25 15.79 17.69
CA GLY A 17 8.30 15.21 19.04
C GLY A 17 8.15 16.17 20.23
N ALA A 18 7.57 17.37 20.06
CA ALA A 18 7.32 18.22 21.21
C ALA A 18 6.43 17.53 22.26
N ALA A 19 6.86 17.56 23.53
CA ALA A 19 6.16 16.94 24.64
C ALA A 19 4.72 17.46 24.89
N GLY A 20 4.34 18.58 24.26
CA GLY A 20 2.99 19.15 24.37
C GLY A 20 2.75 19.99 25.62
N MET A 21 3.78 20.69 26.13
CA MET A 21 3.61 21.70 27.20
C MET A 21 2.51 22.72 26.87
N ASN A 22 2.41 23.07 25.58
CA ASN A 22 1.18 23.59 24.99
C ASN A 22 0.50 22.43 24.23
N SER A 23 -0.72 22.07 24.63
CA SER A 23 -1.45 20.93 24.07
C SER A 23 -1.74 21.08 22.58
N ASN A 24 -1.83 22.31 22.07
CA ASN A 24 -2.07 22.59 20.65
C ASN A 24 -0.80 22.47 19.79
N ALA A 25 0.38 22.36 20.41
CA ALA A 25 1.68 22.23 19.76
C ALA A 25 2.38 20.93 20.19
N LYS A 26 1.60 19.89 20.47
CA LYS A 26 2.11 18.55 20.76
C LYS A 26 2.62 17.93 19.46
N GLY A 27 3.86 17.45 19.47
CA GLY A 27 4.42 16.73 18.33
C GLY A 27 3.77 15.36 18.16
N MET A 28 3.97 14.75 16.99
CA MET A 28 3.37 13.46 16.66
C MET A 28 3.83 12.34 17.62
N ALA A 29 5.13 12.29 17.93
CA ALA A 29 5.72 11.34 18.88
C ALA A 29 6.31 12.08 20.11
N PRO A 30 5.48 12.50 21.08
CA PRO A 30 5.87 13.39 22.18
C PRO A 30 6.88 12.78 23.17
N ALA A 31 7.08 11.47 23.14
CA ALA A 31 7.99 10.73 24.02
C ALA A 31 9.30 10.32 23.32
N VAL A 32 9.47 10.68 22.04
CA VAL A 32 10.67 10.35 21.27
C VAL A 32 11.89 11.11 21.81
N GLN A 33 13.07 10.50 21.68
CA GLN A 33 14.33 11.21 21.88
C GLN A 33 14.81 11.75 20.53
N ILE A 34 15.16 13.02 20.49
CA ILE A 34 15.66 13.67 19.26
C ILE A 34 17.17 13.89 19.40
N LYS A 35 17.94 13.29 18.49
CA LYS A 35 19.32 13.67 18.22
C LYS A 35 19.30 14.70 17.10
N SER A 36 19.77 15.91 17.38
CA SER A 36 19.82 17.00 16.40
C SER A 36 21.24 17.16 15.90
N TYR A 37 21.38 17.31 14.59
CA TYR A 37 22.63 17.56 13.91
C TYR A 37 22.55 18.85 13.10
N GLU A 38 23.69 19.32 12.60
CA GLU A 38 23.70 20.41 11.63
C GLU A 38 23.29 19.86 10.26
N TRP A 39 22.83 20.71 9.34
CA TRP A 39 22.37 20.30 8.02
C TRP A 39 23.49 19.82 7.07
N ASN A 40 24.74 19.82 7.53
CA ASN A 40 25.91 19.48 6.73
C ASN A 40 26.47 18.11 7.15
N ASN A 41 27.21 17.47 6.26
CA ASN A 41 27.80 16.14 6.51
C ASN A 41 26.78 15.03 6.85
N ASP A 42 25.52 15.17 6.41
CA ASP A 42 24.41 14.23 6.69
C ASP A 42 24.81 12.77 6.51
N ILE A 43 25.55 12.48 5.43
CA ILE A 43 26.05 11.14 5.10
C ILE A 43 26.94 10.57 6.21
N VAL A 44 27.88 11.37 6.72
CA VAL A 44 28.81 10.94 7.78
C VAL A 44 28.06 10.76 9.10
N GLU A 45 27.15 11.66 9.42
CA GLU A 45 26.35 11.61 10.65
C GLU A 45 25.44 10.39 10.66
N LEU A 46 24.75 10.12 9.55
CA LEU A 46 23.94 8.92 9.38
C LEU A 46 24.83 7.67 9.44
N THR A 47 26.01 7.67 8.80
CA THR A 47 27.02 6.59 8.88
C THR A 47 27.39 6.23 10.32
N MET A 48 27.44 7.22 11.21
CA MET A 48 27.83 6.99 12.60
C MET A 48 26.67 6.65 13.54
N ALA A 49 25.43 6.96 13.15
CA ALA A 49 24.30 6.92 14.06
C ALA A 49 23.10 6.10 13.57
N GLY A 50 23.03 5.73 12.29
CA GLY A 50 21.91 4.98 11.71
C GLY A 50 21.90 3.50 12.09
N ALA A 51 20.71 2.93 12.25
CA ALA A 51 20.56 1.52 12.58
C ALA A 51 20.83 0.61 11.38
N GLU A 52 21.78 -0.31 11.53
CA GLU A 52 22.10 -1.39 10.58
C GLU A 52 21.29 -2.66 10.86
N GLY A 53 20.70 -2.79 12.06
CA GLY A 53 20.05 -4.01 12.53
C GLY A 53 18.99 -3.80 13.62
N PRO A 54 18.27 -4.86 13.99
CA PRO A 54 17.30 -4.79 15.09
C PRO A 54 18.00 -4.68 16.46
N GLY A 55 17.36 -4.01 17.41
CA GLY A 55 17.81 -3.95 18.81
C GLY A 55 18.92 -2.92 19.12
N GLN A 56 19.30 -2.07 18.16
CA GLN A 56 20.27 -0.99 18.34
C GLN A 56 19.62 0.24 18.98
N ASN A 57 19.35 0.17 20.29
CA ASN A 57 18.58 1.19 21.02
C ASN A 57 19.17 2.60 21.02
N ASP A 58 20.48 2.70 20.85
CA ASP A 58 21.18 3.98 20.80
C ASP A 58 21.29 4.52 19.37
N ASP A 59 20.90 3.75 18.34
CA ASP A 59 20.98 4.15 16.94
C ASP A 59 19.65 4.72 16.42
N ILE A 60 19.72 5.41 15.29
CA ILE A 60 18.64 6.13 14.64
C ILE A 60 17.98 5.20 13.63
N TYR A 61 16.73 4.80 13.92
CA TYR A 61 15.88 4.08 12.97
C TYR A 61 15.13 5.01 12.01
N LEU A 62 14.93 6.27 12.40
CA LEU A 62 14.20 7.28 11.63
C LEU A 62 14.94 8.61 11.69
N SER A 63 15.23 9.20 10.54
CA SER A 63 15.76 10.56 10.46
C SER A 63 14.81 11.47 9.68
N ASN A 64 14.95 12.78 9.87
CA ASN A 64 14.14 13.78 9.19
C ASN A 64 15.04 14.87 8.60
N HIS A 65 14.88 15.15 7.31
CA HIS A 65 15.68 16.10 6.54
C HIS A 65 14.75 17.10 5.86
N SER A 66 14.55 18.27 6.48
CA SER A 66 13.56 19.27 6.06
C SER A 66 14.17 20.45 5.29
N TYR A 67 15.17 20.15 4.46
CA TYR A 67 15.97 21.07 3.66
C TYR A 67 16.30 20.43 2.29
N GLY A 68 16.81 21.25 1.37
CA GLY A 68 17.19 20.87 0.02
C GLY A 68 17.68 22.10 -0.75
N TYR A 69 18.07 21.93 -2.01
CA TYR A 69 18.52 23.06 -2.82
C TYR A 69 17.39 24.02 -3.17
N ASP A 70 17.61 25.30 -2.90
CA ASP A 70 16.76 26.42 -3.35
C ASP A 70 17.27 26.89 -4.72
N ILE A 71 16.68 26.35 -5.79
CA ILE A 71 17.10 26.64 -7.16
C ILE A 71 16.41 27.93 -7.64
N ILE A 72 17.15 29.04 -7.56
CA ILE A 72 16.69 30.37 -7.96
C ILE A 72 17.35 30.86 -9.26
N ASP A 73 18.49 30.27 -9.66
CA ASP A 73 19.19 30.60 -10.90
C ASP A 73 18.83 29.59 -11.99
N SER A 74 18.47 30.09 -13.17
CA SER A 74 18.14 29.27 -14.33
C SER A 74 19.27 28.35 -14.80
N SER A 75 20.50 28.69 -14.48
CA SER A 75 21.67 27.86 -14.80
C SER A 75 21.71 26.56 -14.00
N ASP A 76 20.99 26.48 -12.88
CA ASP A 76 20.89 25.31 -12.01
C ASP A 76 19.59 24.52 -12.20
N TYR A 77 18.73 24.90 -13.16
CA TYR A 77 17.47 24.19 -13.42
C TYR A 77 17.65 22.73 -13.80
N TYR A 78 18.83 22.34 -14.28
CA TYR A 78 19.13 20.95 -14.58
C TYR A 78 19.25 20.05 -13.34
N LEU A 79 19.26 20.61 -12.13
CA LEU A 79 19.29 19.87 -10.87
C LEU A 79 17.90 19.45 -10.38
N PHE A 80 16.83 19.90 -11.03
CA PHE A 80 15.50 19.37 -10.79
C PHE A 80 15.41 17.93 -11.32
N GLY A 81 14.83 17.03 -10.51
CA GLY A 81 14.66 15.63 -10.83
C GLY A 81 15.95 14.79 -10.82
N LEU A 82 17.11 15.44 -10.93
CA LEU A 82 18.39 14.79 -11.20
C LEU A 82 18.93 13.98 -10.01
N TYR A 83 19.23 12.71 -10.26
CA TYR A 83 19.94 11.83 -9.33
C TYR A 83 21.44 12.16 -9.32
N THR A 84 21.82 13.05 -8.41
CA THR A 84 23.19 13.56 -8.22
C THR A 84 24.02 12.68 -7.28
N ASP A 85 25.27 13.08 -7.02
CA ASP A 85 26.13 12.45 -6.01
C ASP A 85 25.48 12.43 -4.62
N ASP A 86 24.71 13.47 -4.26
CA ASP A 86 23.99 13.52 -2.98
C ASP A 86 22.97 12.39 -2.85
N ALA A 87 22.18 12.16 -3.91
CA ALA A 87 21.19 11.08 -3.93
C ALA A 87 21.86 9.70 -3.94
N ARG A 88 22.94 9.55 -4.72
CA ARG A 88 23.75 8.32 -4.72
C ARG A 88 24.33 8.00 -3.36
N ASP A 89 24.95 8.96 -2.71
CA ASP A 89 25.64 8.75 -1.44
C ASP A 89 24.63 8.47 -0.31
N MET A 90 23.45 9.09 -0.37
CA MET A 90 22.32 8.75 0.49
C MET A 90 21.87 7.29 0.27
N ASP A 91 21.60 6.88 -0.97
CA ASP A 91 21.20 5.50 -1.27
C ASP A 91 22.28 4.49 -0.89
N GLN A 92 23.55 4.81 -1.09
CA GLN A 92 24.69 3.97 -0.68
C GLN A 92 24.74 3.79 0.85
N THR A 93 24.50 4.86 1.59
CA THR A 93 24.50 4.86 3.05
C THR A 93 23.34 4.03 3.58
N LEU A 94 22.14 4.23 3.03
CA LEU A 94 20.93 3.52 3.43
C LEU A 94 20.92 2.05 3.03
N HIS A 95 21.61 1.69 1.94
CA HIS A 95 21.82 0.29 1.59
C HIS A 95 22.66 -0.45 2.65
N ALA A 96 23.58 0.24 3.34
CA ALA A 96 24.31 -0.33 4.47
C ALA A 96 23.49 -0.31 5.79
N MET A 97 22.54 0.61 5.93
CA MET A 97 21.66 0.76 7.10
C MET A 97 20.24 0.28 6.82
N GLU A 98 20.08 -1.03 6.67
CA GLU A 98 18.81 -1.64 6.24
C GLU A 98 17.62 -1.37 7.19
N TYR A 99 17.83 -0.76 8.36
CA TYR A 99 16.81 -0.44 9.37
C TYR A 99 16.63 1.08 9.60
N CYS A 100 17.39 1.93 8.92
CA CYS A 100 17.25 3.39 9.02
C CYS A 100 16.43 3.91 7.84
N LEU A 101 15.33 4.63 8.11
CA LEU A 101 14.47 5.23 7.08
C LEU A 101 14.40 6.77 7.21
N PRO A 102 15.08 7.52 6.33
CA PRO A 102 14.97 8.97 6.29
C PRO A 102 13.66 9.45 5.67
N PHE A 103 13.07 10.46 6.30
CA PHE A 103 11.98 11.27 5.76
C PHE A 103 12.55 12.59 5.26
N ILE A 104 12.27 12.94 4.01
CA ILE A 104 12.89 14.07 3.33
C ILE A 104 11.79 14.98 2.77
N ALA A 105 11.88 16.27 2.99
CA ALA A 105 10.92 17.22 2.43
C ALA A 105 11.05 17.28 0.91
N ALA A 106 9.94 17.17 0.16
CA ALA A 106 9.98 17.18 -1.30
C ALA A 106 10.52 18.49 -1.91
N GLY A 107 10.46 19.60 -1.16
CA GLY A 107 10.82 20.93 -1.64
C GLY A 107 9.60 21.85 -1.80
N ASN A 108 9.86 23.14 -1.97
CA ASN A 108 8.82 24.18 -2.09
C ASN A 108 8.94 24.96 -3.43
N GLN A 109 9.44 24.31 -4.48
CA GLN A 109 9.85 24.95 -5.74
C GLN A 109 8.75 25.02 -6.80
N ARG A 110 7.57 24.42 -6.59
CA ARG A 110 6.53 24.32 -7.64
C ARG A 110 6.03 25.67 -8.16
N THR A 111 6.06 26.72 -7.34
CA THR A 111 5.63 28.07 -7.74
C THR A 111 6.78 28.96 -8.19
N SER A 112 8.01 28.44 -8.25
CA SER A 112 9.14 29.15 -8.83
C SER A 112 9.02 29.19 -10.37
N SER A 113 10.01 29.75 -11.05
CA SER A 113 10.00 30.06 -12.48
C SER A 113 9.82 28.86 -13.42
N LEU A 114 9.79 27.62 -12.89
CA LEU A 114 9.57 26.37 -13.63
C LEU A 114 8.18 25.73 -13.38
N SER A 115 7.20 26.51 -12.93
CA SER A 115 5.84 26.06 -12.60
C SER A 115 5.38 24.74 -13.25
N GLY A 116 5.23 23.68 -12.45
CA GLY A 116 4.78 22.39 -12.98
C GLY A 116 5.30 21.17 -12.24
N TYR A 117 5.68 20.16 -13.02
CA TYR A 117 6.27 18.89 -12.60
C TYR A 117 7.80 18.99 -12.67
N ASP A 118 8.48 17.98 -12.13
CA ASP A 118 9.95 17.92 -12.11
C ASP A 118 10.55 19.11 -11.36
N THR A 119 10.29 19.16 -10.05
CA THR A 119 10.67 20.28 -9.17
C THR A 119 11.29 19.81 -7.84
N ILE A 120 11.65 18.54 -7.74
CA ILE A 120 12.30 17.93 -6.57
C ILE A 120 13.82 17.96 -6.78
N THR A 121 14.60 18.18 -5.71
CA THR A 121 16.05 18.42 -5.81
C THR A 121 16.86 17.59 -4.82
N MET A 122 18.19 17.59 -5.00
CA MET A 122 19.16 16.99 -4.07
C MET A 122 18.87 15.51 -3.80
N PHE A 123 19.12 15.00 -2.60
CA PHE A 123 18.81 13.62 -2.22
C PHE A 123 17.31 13.35 -2.00
N SER A 124 16.42 14.32 -2.24
CA SER A 124 14.97 14.09 -2.21
C SER A 124 14.49 13.21 -3.36
N VAL A 125 15.33 12.99 -4.39
CA VAL A 125 15.09 11.98 -5.44
C VAL A 125 15.75 10.64 -5.14
N ALA A 126 16.41 10.45 -3.99
CA ALA A 126 16.99 9.16 -3.61
C ALA A 126 15.92 8.05 -3.53
N LYS A 127 16.28 6.82 -3.88
CA LYS A 127 15.34 5.68 -3.96
C LYS A 127 14.97 5.16 -2.57
N ASN A 128 15.91 5.17 -1.64
CA ASN A 128 15.81 4.47 -0.35
C ASN A 128 15.22 5.33 0.78
N THR A 129 14.65 6.49 0.45
CA THR A 129 14.08 7.47 1.39
C THR A 129 12.55 7.54 1.26
N ILE A 130 11.87 8.19 2.20
CA ILE A 130 10.50 8.68 2.00
C ILE A 130 10.55 10.19 1.74
N THR A 131 10.28 10.59 0.51
CA THR A 131 10.11 11.98 0.11
C THR A 131 8.67 12.41 0.37
N VAL A 132 8.48 13.52 1.10
CA VAL A 132 7.19 13.94 1.65
C VAL A 132 6.74 15.27 1.06
N GLY A 133 5.65 15.24 0.31
CA GLY A 133 4.93 16.42 -0.14
C GLY A 133 3.98 17.00 0.93
N GLY A 134 3.51 18.23 0.72
CA GLY A 134 2.68 18.95 1.68
C GLY A 134 1.21 19.03 1.27
N VAL A 135 0.31 18.76 2.21
CA VAL A 135 -1.14 19.01 2.08
C VAL A 135 -1.68 19.79 3.28
N ASN A 136 -2.91 20.28 3.14
CA ASN A 136 -3.71 20.80 4.26
C ASN A 136 -4.10 19.67 5.23
N ASP A 137 -4.50 20.07 6.44
CA ASP A 137 -4.96 19.13 7.45
C ASP A 137 -6.26 18.42 7.05
N ALA A 138 -6.13 17.12 6.76
CA ALA A 138 -7.23 16.22 6.46
C ALA A 138 -8.08 15.90 7.71
N VAL A 139 -7.55 16.15 8.91
CA VAL A 139 -8.20 15.79 10.17
C VAL A 139 -8.77 17.04 10.85
N SER A 140 -9.98 16.92 11.39
CA SER A 140 -10.57 17.97 12.21
C SER A 140 -11.49 17.38 13.24
N SER A 141 -11.30 17.78 14.49
CA SER A 141 -12.05 17.24 15.63
C SER A 141 -12.00 15.69 15.66
N GLY A 142 -10.88 15.10 15.25
CA GLY A 142 -10.67 13.66 15.20
C GLY A 142 -11.25 12.94 13.97
N ILE A 143 -11.93 13.65 13.06
CA ILE A 143 -12.51 13.08 11.84
C ILE A 143 -11.57 13.34 10.65
N ARG A 144 -11.15 12.28 9.98
CA ARG A 144 -10.33 12.32 8.75
C ARG A 144 -11.24 12.46 7.53
N SER A 145 -10.95 13.43 6.66
CA SER A 145 -11.69 13.69 5.42
C SER A 145 -10.72 14.05 4.30
N LEU A 146 -10.57 13.14 3.33
CA LEU A 146 -9.61 13.28 2.23
C LEU A 146 -9.84 14.53 1.37
N SER A 147 -11.10 14.95 1.21
CA SER A 147 -11.45 16.18 0.50
C SER A 147 -10.84 17.46 1.10
N ARG A 148 -10.37 17.42 2.35
CA ARG A 148 -9.67 18.52 3.01
C ARG A 148 -8.17 18.52 2.79
N ALA A 149 -7.60 17.40 2.36
CA ALA A 149 -6.18 17.22 2.11
C ALA A 149 -5.73 17.93 0.81
N GLY A 150 -6.20 19.16 0.60
CA GLY A 150 -5.84 19.95 -0.57
C GLY A 150 -4.35 20.23 -0.57
N LEU A 151 -3.72 20.05 -1.72
CA LEU A 151 -2.28 20.25 -1.90
C LEU A 151 -1.78 21.64 -1.44
N TYR A 152 -0.63 21.64 -0.76
CA TYR A 152 0.13 22.85 -0.52
C TYR A 152 0.67 23.42 -1.83
N SER A 153 0.30 24.67 -2.15
CA SER A 153 0.55 25.25 -3.47
C SER A 153 2.01 25.27 -3.89
N SER A 154 2.99 25.28 -2.98
CA SER A 154 4.40 25.30 -3.37
C SER A 154 5.08 23.93 -3.29
N SER A 155 4.37 22.88 -2.82
CA SER A 155 4.93 21.53 -2.72
C SER A 155 5.50 21.09 -4.07
N SER A 156 6.79 20.76 -4.09
CA SER A 156 7.44 20.22 -5.28
C SER A 156 6.83 18.88 -5.68
N PHE A 157 6.84 18.62 -6.99
CA PHE A 157 6.33 17.44 -7.66
C PHE A 157 7.45 16.71 -8.38
N GLY A 158 7.31 15.39 -8.49
CA GLY A 158 8.08 14.61 -9.44
C GLY A 158 7.62 14.86 -10.88
N PRO A 159 8.00 13.99 -11.83
CA PRO A 159 8.83 12.81 -11.63
C PRO A 159 10.26 13.15 -11.19
N ALA A 160 11.03 12.16 -10.74
CA ALA A 160 12.48 12.26 -10.87
C ALA A 160 12.89 12.22 -12.35
N ASP A 161 14.13 12.55 -12.68
CA ASP A 161 14.55 12.65 -14.08
C ASP A 161 14.42 11.33 -14.85
N ASP A 162 14.66 10.20 -14.19
CA ASP A 162 14.47 8.88 -14.80
C ASP A 162 13.01 8.42 -14.87
N GLY A 163 12.06 9.23 -14.40
CA GLY A 163 10.63 8.97 -14.43
C GLY A 163 10.05 8.37 -13.15
N ARG A 164 10.86 8.15 -12.10
CA ARG A 164 10.40 7.60 -10.83
C ARG A 164 9.33 8.47 -10.16
N ILE A 165 8.45 7.81 -9.40
CA ILE A 165 7.38 8.44 -8.64
C ILE A 165 7.97 9.15 -7.42
N LYS A 166 7.87 10.47 -7.43
CA LYS A 166 8.15 11.35 -6.29
C LYS A 166 7.10 12.47 -6.21
N PRO A 167 6.76 12.99 -5.01
CA PRO A 167 7.13 12.47 -3.69
C PRO A 167 6.62 11.03 -3.49
N ASP A 168 7.12 10.32 -2.48
CA ASP A 168 6.59 8.97 -2.18
C ASP A 168 5.19 9.09 -1.54
N ILE A 169 4.99 10.07 -0.65
CA ILE A 169 3.72 10.31 0.05
C ILE A 169 3.51 11.82 0.28
N VAL A 170 2.32 12.19 0.74
CA VAL A 170 2.06 13.50 1.33
C VAL A 170 1.68 13.41 2.81
N ALA A 171 1.90 14.51 3.54
CA ALA A 171 1.45 14.69 4.90
C ALA A 171 1.01 16.13 5.16
N ASN A 172 0.30 16.36 6.27
CA ASN A 172 -0.12 17.70 6.65
C ASN A 172 1.12 18.58 6.93
N GLY A 173 1.28 19.62 6.11
CA GLY A 173 2.37 20.59 6.21
C GLY A 173 1.89 22.04 6.11
N VAL A 174 0.60 22.32 6.30
CA VAL A 174 0.05 23.67 6.15
C VAL A 174 -0.54 24.16 7.47
N GLN A 175 -0.12 25.36 7.90
CA GLN A 175 -0.56 25.99 9.15
C GLN A 175 -0.34 25.08 10.37
N LEU A 176 0.81 24.43 10.45
CA LEU A 176 1.20 23.66 11.63
C LEU A 176 1.63 24.61 12.77
N TYR A 177 0.97 24.48 13.90
CA TYR A 177 1.33 25.20 15.13
C TYR A 177 2.36 24.40 15.91
N SER A 178 3.58 24.92 16.05
CA SER A 178 4.68 24.21 16.72
C SER A 178 5.61 25.17 17.46
N SER A 179 6.63 24.59 18.11
CA SER A 179 7.65 25.30 18.90
C SER A 179 8.47 26.26 18.02
N GLY A 180 8.97 27.35 18.60
CA GLY A 180 9.96 28.21 17.93
C GLY A 180 11.09 28.62 18.87
N SER A 181 12.19 29.13 18.29
CA SER A 181 13.44 29.36 19.03
C SER A 181 13.46 30.65 19.85
N ALA A 182 12.45 31.53 19.72
CA ALA A 182 12.42 32.82 20.42
C ALA A 182 12.18 32.72 21.94
N GLY A 183 11.88 31.54 22.47
CA GLY A 183 11.80 31.30 23.91
C GLY A 183 11.02 30.04 24.31
N ARG A 184 11.10 29.66 25.58
CA ARG A 184 10.51 28.40 26.11
C ARG A 184 8.99 28.27 25.98
N THR A 185 8.28 29.38 25.78
CA THR A 185 6.82 29.44 25.64
C THR A 185 6.41 30.00 24.28
N TYR A 186 7.35 30.10 23.33
CA TYR A 186 7.10 30.64 22.00
C TYR A 186 6.70 29.52 21.05
N TYR A 187 5.56 29.71 20.39
CA TYR A 187 4.98 28.80 19.42
C TYR A 187 4.39 29.63 18.28
N TYR A 188 4.47 29.13 17.06
CA TYR A 188 3.97 29.85 15.89
C TYR A 188 3.53 28.89 14.78
N TYR A 189 2.76 29.44 13.84
CA TYR A 189 2.30 28.72 12.66
C TYR A 189 3.33 28.78 11.54
N SER A 190 3.60 27.64 10.91
CA SER A 190 4.42 27.55 9.70
C SER A 190 3.78 26.61 8.67
N SER A 191 4.20 26.74 7.42
CA SER A 191 3.76 25.90 6.30
C SER A 191 4.92 25.56 5.39
N GLY A 192 4.93 24.35 4.84
CA GLY A 192 5.90 23.87 3.86
C GLY A 192 6.05 22.35 3.90
N THR A 193 6.73 21.79 2.90
CA THR A 193 7.15 20.38 2.95
C THR A 193 8.10 20.10 4.12
N SER A 194 8.83 21.11 4.59
CA SER A 194 9.59 21.09 5.86
C SER A 194 8.74 20.83 7.09
N MET A 195 7.42 21.09 7.04
CA MET A 195 6.47 20.80 8.12
C MET A 195 5.77 19.45 7.89
N ALA A 196 5.55 19.06 6.64
CA ALA A 196 4.99 17.77 6.28
C ALA A 196 5.93 16.59 6.61
N SER A 197 7.22 16.74 6.30
CA SER A 197 8.24 15.71 6.56
C SER A 197 8.34 15.28 8.03
N PRO A 198 8.48 16.20 9.02
CA PRO A 198 8.55 15.81 10.44
C PRO A 198 7.20 15.31 10.99
N ASN A 199 6.08 15.72 10.38
CA ASN A 199 4.77 15.17 10.70
C ASN A 199 4.70 13.68 10.33
N ALA A 200 5.12 13.34 9.10
CA ALA A 200 5.22 11.96 8.65
C ALA A 200 6.24 11.15 9.48
N CYS A 201 7.43 11.71 9.70
CA CYS A 201 8.50 11.05 10.48
C CYS A 201 8.07 10.75 11.92
N GLY A 202 7.48 11.73 12.61
CA GLY A 202 6.97 11.52 13.98
C GLY A 202 5.80 10.54 14.03
N SER A 203 4.95 10.51 13.01
CA SER A 203 3.92 9.49 12.87
C SER A 203 4.51 8.09 12.67
N ALA A 204 5.58 7.96 11.88
CA ALA A 204 6.28 6.70 11.68
C ALA A 204 6.99 6.23 12.96
N ALA A 205 7.46 7.15 13.81
CA ALA A 205 8.02 6.79 15.11
C ALA A 205 7.01 6.06 16.01
N LEU A 206 5.73 6.43 15.95
CA LEU A 206 4.65 5.69 16.63
C LEU A 206 4.45 4.28 16.06
N LEU A 207 4.58 4.11 14.73
CA LEU A 207 4.50 2.78 14.09
C LEU A 207 5.67 1.88 14.49
N VAL A 208 6.88 2.43 14.54
CA VAL A 208 8.08 1.71 15.01
C VAL A 208 7.91 1.29 16.47
N GLU A 209 7.46 2.18 17.35
CA GLU A 209 7.16 1.84 18.75
C GLU A 209 6.08 0.76 18.84
N PHE A 210 4.99 0.90 18.09
CA PHE A 210 3.88 -0.04 18.12
C PHE A 210 4.31 -1.44 17.66
N TYR A 211 4.99 -1.55 16.51
CA TYR A 211 5.52 -2.82 16.01
C TYR A 211 6.48 -3.46 17.02
N ARG A 212 7.38 -2.66 17.60
CA ARG A 212 8.32 -3.13 18.61
C ARG A 212 7.62 -3.73 19.83
N ASN A 213 6.54 -3.10 20.28
CA ASN A 213 5.75 -3.60 21.41
C ASN A 213 5.03 -4.91 21.05
N GLN A 214 4.44 -5.00 19.84
CA GLN A 214 3.72 -6.20 19.40
C GLN A 214 4.65 -7.40 19.17
N THR A 215 5.89 -7.15 18.73
CA THR A 215 6.87 -8.20 18.40
C THR A 215 7.88 -8.48 19.51
N SER A 216 7.60 -8.07 20.75
CA SER A 216 8.49 -8.28 21.90
C SER A 216 9.93 -7.76 21.68
N GLY A 217 10.06 -6.60 21.04
CA GLY A 217 11.33 -5.92 20.81
C GLY A 217 11.85 -5.98 19.37
N GLY A 218 11.09 -6.51 18.41
CA GLY A 218 11.45 -6.55 17.00
C GLY A 218 11.55 -5.17 16.35
N ALA A 219 12.13 -5.13 15.15
CA ALA A 219 12.24 -3.93 14.32
C ALA A 219 11.93 -4.26 12.86
N MET A 220 11.23 -3.35 12.19
CA MET A 220 10.99 -3.39 10.75
C MET A 220 12.25 -2.94 10.00
N ARG A 221 12.52 -3.54 8.83
CA ARG A 221 13.48 -2.96 7.89
C ARG A 221 12.95 -1.62 7.38
N ALA A 222 13.85 -0.77 6.87
CA ALA A 222 13.49 0.47 6.20
C ALA A 222 12.52 0.23 5.03
N SER A 223 12.75 -0.84 4.24
CA SER A 223 11.85 -1.28 3.16
C SER A 223 10.48 -1.70 3.68
N THR A 224 10.40 -2.42 4.81
CA THR A 224 9.12 -2.85 5.40
C THR A 224 8.31 -1.64 5.85
N LEU A 225 8.94 -0.68 6.55
CA LEU A 225 8.26 0.52 7.01
C LEU A 225 7.86 1.45 5.84
N LYS A 226 8.73 1.61 4.83
CA LYS A 226 8.41 2.37 3.61
C LYS A 226 7.23 1.74 2.86
N GLY A 227 7.30 0.43 2.63
CA GLY A 227 6.22 -0.36 2.05
C GLY A 227 4.92 -0.23 2.84
N LEU A 228 4.95 -0.34 4.17
CA LEU A 228 3.77 -0.20 5.04
C LEU A 228 3.09 1.15 4.92
N ILE A 229 3.89 2.22 4.93
CA ILE A 229 3.38 3.59 4.82
C ILE A 229 2.73 3.82 3.45
N ILE A 230 3.35 3.33 2.38
CA ILE A 230 2.82 3.44 1.00
C ILE A 230 1.58 2.54 0.82
N HIS A 231 1.65 1.30 1.28
CA HIS A 231 0.59 0.30 1.13
C HIS A 231 -0.71 0.75 1.79
N THR A 232 -0.63 1.50 2.88
CA THR A 232 -1.78 1.96 3.66
C THR A 232 -2.14 3.42 3.42
N ALA A 233 -1.43 4.14 2.54
CA ALA A 233 -1.74 5.52 2.21
C ALA A 233 -3.14 5.65 1.58
N ASP A 234 -3.82 6.76 1.89
CA ASP A 234 -5.09 7.09 1.25
C ASP A 234 -4.82 7.80 -0.07
N ASP A 235 -5.33 7.23 -1.15
CA ASP A 235 -5.19 7.79 -2.49
C ASP A 235 -5.81 9.21 -2.59
N LEU A 236 -5.13 10.11 -3.27
CA LEU A 236 -5.50 11.50 -3.47
C LEU A 236 -5.10 11.92 -4.88
N GLY A 237 -5.94 12.74 -5.53
CA GLY A 237 -5.63 13.21 -6.88
C GLY A 237 -6.24 12.30 -7.94
N GLN A 238 -5.42 11.86 -8.88
CA GLN A 238 -5.87 10.86 -9.87
C GLN A 238 -5.89 9.47 -9.25
N PRO A 239 -6.73 8.54 -9.74
CA PRO A 239 -6.72 7.17 -9.22
C PRO A 239 -5.35 6.49 -9.40
N GLY A 240 -4.85 5.91 -8.31
CA GLY A 240 -3.50 5.33 -8.25
C GLY A 240 -2.43 6.40 -7.99
N PRO A 241 -1.14 6.03 -7.97
CA PRO A 241 -0.10 7.00 -7.68
C PRO A 241 -0.04 8.12 -8.72
N ASP A 242 0.36 9.32 -8.30
CA ASP A 242 0.63 10.44 -9.20
C ASP A 242 1.85 11.26 -8.75
N TYR A 243 2.41 12.09 -9.62
CA TYR A 243 3.61 12.88 -9.29
C TYR A 243 3.36 14.08 -8.36
N GLN A 244 2.10 14.30 -7.93
CA GLN A 244 1.72 15.38 -7.03
C GLN A 244 1.56 14.89 -5.58
N TYR A 245 0.84 13.79 -5.41
CA TYR A 245 0.52 13.18 -4.12
C TYR A 245 1.35 11.93 -3.82
N GLY A 246 2.13 11.45 -4.79
CA GLY A 246 2.85 10.19 -4.67
C GLY A 246 1.87 9.03 -4.60
N TRP A 247 2.08 8.14 -3.64
CA TRP A 247 1.16 7.05 -3.28
C TRP A 247 0.01 7.51 -2.37
N GLY A 248 -0.07 8.79 -2.02
CA GLY A 248 -1.19 9.38 -1.28
C GLY A 248 -0.84 9.90 0.11
N LEU A 249 -1.87 10.19 0.90
CA LEU A 249 -1.76 10.73 2.25
C LEU A 249 -1.48 9.63 3.27
N MET A 250 -0.39 9.78 4.02
CA MET A 250 -0.02 8.85 5.09
C MET A 250 -1.19 8.56 6.04
N ASN A 251 -1.54 7.28 6.20
CA ASN A 251 -2.59 6.83 7.11
C ASN A 251 -2.00 5.98 8.24
N THR A 252 -1.48 6.66 9.26
CA THR A 252 -0.86 6.02 10.43
C THR A 252 -1.80 5.03 11.14
N LYS A 253 -3.12 5.28 11.12
CA LYS A 253 -4.09 4.36 11.73
C LYS A 253 -4.19 3.07 10.92
N ALA A 254 -4.31 3.15 9.60
CA ALA A 254 -4.36 1.97 8.73
C ALA A 254 -3.06 1.16 8.81
N ALA A 255 -1.90 1.83 8.81
CA ALA A 255 -0.60 1.18 9.04
C ALA A 255 -0.53 0.45 10.39
N ALA A 256 -1.02 1.07 11.47
CA ALA A 256 -1.07 0.43 12.79
C ALA A 256 -2.05 -0.75 12.84
N SER A 257 -3.21 -0.65 12.17
CA SER A 257 -4.15 -1.78 12.04
C SER A 257 -3.49 -2.96 11.34
N MET A 258 -2.76 -2.72 10.25
CA MET A 258 -2.02 -3.78 9.55
C MET A 258 -0.91 -4.38 10.42
N ILE A 259 -0.16 -3.57 11.18
CA ILE A 259 0.82 -4.11 12.15
C ILE A 259 0.15 -5.04 13.16
N ARG A 260 -1.00 -4.63 13.72
CA ARG A 260 -1.74 -5.46 14.67
C ARG A 260 -2.16 -6.77 14.02
N ASP A 261 -2.80 -6.69 12.86
CA ASP A 261 -3.26 -7.83 12.07
C ASP A 261 -2.15 -8.87 11.83
N VAL A 262 -0.99 -8.42 11.32
CA VAL A 262 0.13 -9.33 11.01
C VAL A 262 0.86 -9.86 12.23
N THR A 263 0.77 -9.20 13.38
CA THR A 263 1.42 -9.65 14.61
C THR A 263 0.52 -10.54 15.47
N GLU A 264 -0.79 -10.44 15.33
CA GLU A 264 -1.76 -11.21 16.10
C GLU A 264 -2.28 -12.44 15.34
N ALA A 265 -2.55 -12.34 14.04
CA ALA A 265 -3.26 -13.37 13.28
C ALA A 265 -2.62 -13.72 11.93
N HIS A 266 -2.16 -12.73 11.17
CA HIS A 266 -1.86 -12.87 9.73
C HIS A 266 -0.40 -12.52 9.35
N PRO A 267 0.62 -13.20 9.89
CA PRO A 267 2.03 -12.89 9.60
C PRO A 267 2.39 -13.04 8.12
N GLU A 268 1.62 -13.80 7.34
CA GLU A 268 1.75 -13.95 5.89
C GLU A 268 1.41 -12.67 5.10
N ARG A 269 0.75 -11.68 5.71
CA ARG A 269 0.41 -10.41 5.06
C ARG A 269 1.55 -9.39 5.06
N MET A 270 2.64 -9.65 5.79
CA MET A 270 3.85 -8.81 5.78
C MET A 270 5.11 -9.67 5.82
N ILE A 271 5.73 -9.86 4.66
CA ILE A 271 6.82 -10.81 4.44
C ILE A 271 8.11 -10.06 4.13
N ASP A 272 9.16 -10.33 4.89
CA ASP A 272 10.53 -9.99 4.48
C ASP A 272 11.20 -11.22 3.88
N ALA A 273 11.71 -11.09 2.65
CA ALA A 273 12.35 -12.18 1.92
C ALA A 273 13.61 -11.70 1.17
N GLU A 274 14.36 -12.64 0.61
CA GLU A 274 15.61 -12.37 -0.09
C GLU A 274 15.67 -13.16 -1.40
N LEU A 275 15.75 -12.44 -2.52
CA LEU A 275 16.09 -13.05 -3.81
C LEU A 275 17.60 -13.25 -3.89
N THR A 276 18.00 -14.37 -4.47
CA THR A 276 19.41 -14.72 -4.69
C THR A 276 19.62 -15.12 -6.14
N ALA A 277 20.86 -15.12 -6.62
CA ALA A 277 21.18 -15.59 -7.97
C ALA A 277 20.73 -17.06 -8.24
N ASP A 278 20.51 -17.87 -7.20
CA ASP A 278 20.03 -19.26 -7.32
C ASP A 278 18.51 -19.39 -7.10
N SER A 279 17.83 -18.32 -6.65
CA SER A 279 16.40 -18.25 -6.37
C SER A 279 15.89 -16.84 -6.71
N MET A 280 15.73 -16.59 -8.01
CA MET A 280 15.33 -15.29 -8.57
C MET A 280 13.82 -15.13 -8.72
N THR A 281 13.03 -16.10 -8.27
CA THR A 281 11.57 -16.05 -8.32
C THR A 281 11.01 -16.64 -7.04
N HIS A 282 10.17 -15.87 -6.35
CA HIS A 282 9.33 -16.33 -5.26
C HIS A 282 7.86 -16.27 -5.65
N SER A 283 7.06 -17.19 -5.12
CA SER A 283 5.63 -17.29 -5.38
C SER A 283 4.88 -17.41 -4.05
N TYR A 284 3.81 -16.65 -3.92
CA TYR A 284 2.92 -16.62 -2.77
C TYR A 284 1.47 -16.79 -3.24
N THR A 285 0.59 -17.23 -2.35
CA THR A 285 -0.83 -17.40 -2.65
C THR A 285 -1.66 -16.62 -1.65
N VAL A 286 -2.68 -15.92 -2.15
CA VAL A 286 -3.70 -15.25 -1.33
C VAL A 286 -5.07 -15.56 -1.92
N SER A 287 -6.02 -15.94 -1.07
CA SER A 287 -7.40 -16.20 -1.49
C SER A 287 -8.23 -14.93 -1.30
N SER A 288 -9.12 -14.61 -2.24
CA SER A 288 -10.05 -13.48 -2.14
C SER A 288 -11.50 -13.93 -2.09
N SER A 289 -12.32 -13.29 -1.27
CA SER A 289 -13.78 -13.43 -1.27
C SER A 289 -14.44 -12.65 -2.42
N GLY A 290 -13.68 -11.76 -3.08
CA GLY A 290 -14.17 -10.82 -4.09
C GLY A 290 -14.84 -9.57 -3.51
N MET A 291 -14.81 -9.36 -2.20
CA MET A 291 -15.58 -8.30 -1.53
C MET A 291 -14.79 -7.09 -1.08
N ALA A 292 -13.48 -7.24 -0.86
CA ALA A 292 -12.58 -6.11 -0.72
C ALA A 292 -11.54 -6.09 -1.84
N PRO A 293 -11.02 -4.90 -2.18
CA PRO A 293 -9.87 -4.78 -3.06
C PRO A 293 -8.69 -5.63 -2.58
N LEU A 294 -8.05 -6.37 -3.48
CA LEU A 294 -6.78 -7.03 -3.21
C LEU A 294 -5.64 -6.07 -3.55
N ARG A 295 -4.82 -5.72 -2.56
CA ARG A 295 -3.65 -4.85 -2.70
C ARG A 295 -2.39 -5.62 -2.34
N VAL A 296 -1.39 -5.54 -3.20
CA VAL A 296 -0.05 -6.09 -2.93
C VAL A 296 0.99 -5.01 -3.21
N THR A 297 1.91 -4.78 -2.28
CA THR A 297 3.01 -3.82 -2.43
C THR A 297 4.34 -4.50 -2.18
N LEU A 298 5.23 -4.43 -3.16
CA LEU A 298 6.62 -4.84 -3.10
C LEU A 298 7.49 -3.60 -2.87
N CYS A 299 8.41 -3.65 -1.91
CA CYS A 299 9.34 -2.55 -1.63
C CYS A 299 10.72 -3.09 -1.26
N TRP A 300 11.78 -2.45 -1.76
CA TRP A 300 13.15 -2.82 -1.41
C TRP A 300 14.09 -1.62 -1.28
N THR A 301 15.12 -1.80 -0.45
CA THR A 301 16.26 -0.88 -0.37
C THR A 301 17.25 -1.25 -1.47
N ASP A 302 17.28 -0.47 -2.54
CA ASP A 302 18.07 -0.75 -3.74
C ASP A 302 19.54 -0.33 -3.56
N GLN A 303 20.42 -0.87 -4.40
CA GLN A 303 21.81 -0.42 -4.50
C GLN A 303 21.87 1.03 -5.01
N PRO A 304 22.93 1.80 -4.68
CA PRO A 304 23.11 3.14 -5.24
C PRO A 304 23.24 3.07 -6.78
N GLY A 305 22.42 3.87 -7.47
CA GLY A 305 22.50 4.07 -8.92
C GLY A 305 23.78 4.79 -9.35
N LEU A 306 23.92 5.02 -10.65
CA LEU A 306 25.00 5.86 -11.18
C LEU A 306 24.60 7.33 -11.08
N SER A 307 25.41 8.14 -10.40
CA SER A 307 25.20 9.59 -10.37
C SER A 307 25.27 10.19 -11.77
N ASN A 308 24.32 11.07 -12.07
CA ASN A 308 24.22 11.78 -13.33
C ASN A 308 24.81 13.20 -13.17
N GLY A 309 25.92 13.45 -13.86
CA GLY A 309 26.81 14.57 -13.51
C GLY A 309 26.61 15.89 -14.26
N SER A 310 25.66 16.02 -15.20
CA SER A 310 25.30 17.28 -15.91
C SER A 310 24.28 17.12 -17.06
N ILE A 311 23.69 15.94 -17.24
CA ILE A 311 22.70 15.72 -18.29
C ILE A 311 21.34 16.10 -17.71
N ASN A 312 20.81 17.24 -18.16
CA ASN A 312 19.43 17.61 -17.90
C ASN A 312 18.50 16.54 -18.48
N ASP A 313 17.49 16.14 -17.73
CA ASP A 313 16.47 15.21 -18.20
C ASP A 313 17.02 13.81 -18.57
N GLU A 314 17.96 13.25 -17.79
CA GLU A 314 18.50 11.90 -18.04
C GLU A 314 17.44 10.83 -17.77
N ARG A 315 16.99 10.13 -18.83
CA ARG A 315 15.90 9.14 -18.76
C ARG A 315 16.37 7.70 -18.55
N SER A 316 17.67 7.47 -18.37
CA SER A 316 18.18 6.15 -18.01
C SER A 316 17.78 5.82 -16.57
N PRO A 317 17.18 4.65 -16.28
CA PRO A 317 16.79 4.27 -14.93
C PRO A 317 17.96 4.37 -13.94
N ASP A 318 17.72 5.00 -12.79
CA ASP A 318 18.67 4.99 -11.67
C ASP A 318 18.53 3.70 -10.83
N LEU A 319 17.44 2.95 -11.04
CA LEU A 319 17.19 1.63 -10.47
C LEU A 319 18.34 0.67 -10.82
N VAL A 320 18.84 -0.03 -9.81
CA VAL A 320 19.88 -1.04 -9.98
C VAL A 320 19.25 -2.41 -10.04
N ASN A 321 18.73 -2.94 -8.94
CA ASN A 321 18.08 -4.23 -8.96
C ASN A 321 16.61 -4.06 -9.35
N ASP A 322 16.27 -4.51 -10.56
CA ASP A 322 14.92 -4.53 -11.12
C ASP A 322 14.17 -5.76 -10.57
N LEU A 323 13.26 -5.53 -9.64
CA LEU A 323 12.38 -6.57 -9.08
C LEU A 323 10.98 -6.35 -9.63
N ASP A 324 10.36 -7.40 -10.15
CA ASP A 324 9.04 -7.34 -10.78
C ASP A 324 8.00 -8.11 -9.95
N LEU A 325 6.91 -7.43 -9.63
CA LEU A 325 5.69 -7.90 -9.02
C LEU A 325 4.66 -8.19 -10.12
N LYS A 326 4.03 -9.35 -10.07
CA LYS A 326 2.80 -9.61 -10.83
C LYS A 326 1.86 -10.50 -10.04
N ILE A 327 0.57 -10.35 -10.27
CA ILE A 327 -0.45 -11.23 -9.67
C ILE A 327 -1.20 -11.95 -10.77
N ILE A 328 -1.33 -13.27 -10.66
CA ILE A 328 -2.12 -14.10 -11.56
C ILE A 328 -3.43 -14.46 -10.84
N GLY A 329 -4.55 -14.03 -11.40
CA GLY A 329 -5.88 -14.28 -10.86
C GLY A 329 -6.42 -15.68 -11.15
N PRO A 330 -7.56 -16.06 -10.53
CA PRO A 330 -8.20 -17.37 -10.69
C PRO A 330 -8.63 -17.70 -12.12
N ASP A 331 -8.86 -16.67 -12.94
CA ASP A 331 -9.20 -16.74 -14.36
C ASP A 331 -7.96 -16.81 -15.28
N GLY A 332 -6.75 -16.76 -14.70
CA GLY A 332 -5.48 -16.70 -15.41
C GLY A 332 -5.09 -15.29 -15.88
N GLN A 333 -5.85 -14.25 -15.56
CA GLN A 333 -5.47 -12.87 -15.86
C GLN A 333 -4.22 -12.47 -15.07
N THR A 334 -3.26 -11.83 -15.74
CA THR A 334 -2.11 -11.21 -15.08
C THR A 334 -2.39 -9.74 -14.80
N HIS A 335 -2.20 -9.33 -13.55
CA HIS A 335 -2.29 -7.96 -13.07
C HIS A 335 -0.87 -7.43 -12.82
N TYR A 336 -0.59 -6.26 -13.38
CA TYR A 336 0.72 -5.61 -13.33
C TYR A 336 0.70 -4.38 -12.42
N PRO A 337 1.86 -3.95 -11.90
CA PRO A 337 1.93 -2.84 -10.99
C PRO A 337 1.62 -1.52 -11.70
N TYR A 338 1.30 -0.51 -10.90
CA TYR A 338 1.17 0.85 -11.40
C TYR A 338 2.49 1.37 -11.98
N SER A 339 2.37 2.09 -13.09
CA SER A 339 3.44 2.87 -13.71
C SER A 339 2.89 4.21 -14.21
N LEU A 340 3.74 5.25 -14.22
CA LEU A 340 3.39 6.59 -14.69
C LEU A 340 4.15 6.96 -15.96
N SER A 341 3.55 7.86 -16.75
CA SER A 341 4.19 8.42 -17.94
C SER A 341 4.92 9.71 -17.59
N TYR A 342 6.25 9.71 -17.62
CA TYR A 342 7.02 10.95 -17.48
C TYR A 342 6.73 11.95 -18.64
N ALA A 343 6.42 11.44 -19.84
CA ALA A 343 6.11 12.27 -21.01
C ALA A 343 4.77 13.00 -20.89
N THR A 344 3.85 12.45 -20.08
CA THR A 344 2.55 13.04 -19.79
C THR A 344 2.29 12.96 -18.28
N PRO A 345 2.95 13.80 -17.46
CA PRO A 345 2.95 13.67 -16.01
C PRO A 345 1.59 13.96 -15.33
N THR A 346 0.59 14.35 -16.11
CA THR A 346 -0.80 14.56 -15.69
C THR A 346 -1.72 13.38 -16.01
N ALA A 347 -1.23 12.37 -16.74
CA ALA A 347 -2.00 11.18 -17.06
C ALA A 347 -2.15 10.28 -15.83
N ASN A 348 -3.25 9.54 -15.78
CA ASN A 348 -3.46 8.53 -14.73
C ASN A 348 -2.40 7.43 -14.82
N ALA A 349 -2.12 6.80 -13.69
CA ALA A 349 -1.32 5.58 -13.64
C ALA A 349 -1.94 4.48 -14.50
N VAL A 350 -1.09 3.63 -15.08
CA VAL A 350 -1.48 2.48 -15.90
C VAL A 350 -0.90 1.20 -15.31
N THR A 351 -1.60 0.07 -15.52
CA THR A 351 -1.24 -1.26 -14.99
C THR A 351 -1.07 -2.26 -16.14
N ILE A 352 -0.35 -1.85 -17.18
CA ILE A 352 -0.27 -2.57 -18.47
C ILE A 352 1.01 -3.40 -18.66
N GLY A 353 1.94 -3.35 -17.70
CA GLY A 353 3.21 -4.08 -17.74
C GLY A 353 4.06 -3.82 -16.50
N GLU A 354 5.24 -4.43 -16.46
CA GLU A 354 6.28 -4.29 -15.42
C GLU A 354 6.65 -2.81 -15.16
N ASN A 355 6.97 -2.46 -13.91
CA ASN A 355 7.54 -1.17 -13.55
C ASN A 355 9.05 -1.33 -13.32
N SER A 356 9.84 -0.81 -14.26
CA SER A 356 11.30 -0.93 -14.23
C SER A 356 12.01 0.36 -13.80
N LEU A 357 11.30 1.24 -13.10
CA LEU A 357 11.82 2.53 -12.62
C LEU A 357 11.82 2.59 -11.10
N ASP A 358 10.72 2.20 -10.46
CA ASP A 358 10.51 2.40 -9.03
C ASP A 358 10.98 1.22 -8.20
N ASN A 359 11.63 1.48 -7.05
CA ASN A 359 11.91 0.47 -6.04
C ASN A 359 10.73 0.18 -5.09
N VAL A 360 9.53 0.54 -5.56
CA VAL A 360 8.23 0.26 -4.95
C VAL A 360 7.27 -0.05 -6.07
N GLU A 361 6.69 -1.25 -6.04
CA GLU A 361 5.66 -1.66 -6.98
C GLU A 361 4.38 -2.01 -6.22
N GLN A 362 3.24 -1.56 -6.72
CA GLN A 362 1.94 -1.88 -6.14
C GLN A 362 0.97 -2.34 -7.23
N VAL A 363 0.31 -3.47 -6.96
CA VAL A 363 -0.85 -3.94 -7.71
C VAL A 363 -2.07 -3.75 -6.82
N LEU A 364 -3.09 -3.06 -7.34
CA LEU A 364 -4.41 -2.95 -6.72
C LEU A 364 -5.44 -3.55 -7.68
N ILE A 365 -6.14 -4.58 -7.23
CA ILE A 365 -7.28 -5.18 -7.91
C ILE A 365 -8.51 -4.72 -7.14
N ASP A 366 -9.19 -3.67 -7.63
CA ASP A 366 -10.29 -3.00 -6.92
C ASP A 366 -11.48 -3.93 -6.69
N LEU A 367 -11.79 -4.77 -7.68
CA LEU A 367 -12.88 -5.74 -7.65
C LEU A 367 -12.31 -7.13 -8.01
N PRO A 368 -11.64 -7.82 -7.08
CA PRO A 368 -11.13 -9.15 -7.35
C PRO A 368 -12.30 -10.12 -7.56
N ILE A 369 -12.11 -11.12 -8.42
CA ILE A 369 -13.03 -12.25 -8.47
C ILE A 369 -12.71 -13.19 -7.31
N PRO A 370 -13.70 -13.87 -6.71
CA PRO A 370 -13.42 -14.81 -5.62
C PRO A 370 -12.47 -15.92 -6.07
N GLY A 371 -11.54 -16.35 -5.22
CA GLY A 371 -10.61 -17.45 -5.50
C GLY A 371 -9.13 -17.13 -5.22
N ASP A 372 -8.25 -18.05 -5.62
CA ASP A 372 -6.82 -17.95 -5.33
C ASP A 372 -6.08 -17.09 -6.36
N TYR A 373 -5.34 -16.11 -5.84
CA TYR A 373 -4.40 -15.28 -6.57
C TYR A 373 -2.98 -15.76 -6.28
N THR A 374 -2.17 -15.92 -7.33
CA THR A 374 -0.74 -16.21 -7.22
C THR A 374 0.06 -14.92 -7.37
N ILE A 375 0.74 -14.51 -6.32
CA ILE A 375 1.65 -13.37 -6.31
C ILE A 375 3.05 -13.86 -6.66
N ILE A 376 3.66 -13.26 -7.67
CA ILE A 376 5.01 -13.58 -8.11
C ILE A 376 5.88 -12.35 -7.88
N VAL A 377 7.01 -12.57 -7.22
CA VAL A 377 8.11 -11.59 -7.13
C VAL A 377 9.31 -12.23 -7.80
N ASP A 378 9.78 -11.64 -8.89
CA ASP A 378 11.01 -12.08 -9.56
C ASP A 378 11.99 -10.93 -9.80
N CYS A 379 13.22 -11.29 -10.18
CA CYS A 379 14.22 -10.35 -10.65
C CYS A 379 14.71 -10.87 -11.99
N ASP A 380 14.33 -10.19 -13.09
CA ASP A 380 14.57 -10.68 -14.44
C ASP A 380 16.07 -10.74 -14.78
N GLU A 381 16.51 -11.86 -15.38
CA GLU A 381 17.84 -11.99 -16.00
C GLU A 381 17.89 -11.37 -17.41
N ALA A 382 16.75 -11.05 -18.02
CA ALA A 382 16.69 -10.51 -19.37
C ALA A 382 17.14 -9.05 -19.39
N LEU A 383 18.46 -8.88 -19.50
CA LEU A 383 19.16 -7.66 -19.91
C LEU A 383 18.48 -6.99 -21.14
N ARG A 384 17.43 -6.20 -20.92
CA ARG A 384 16.92 -5.27 -21.92
C ARG A 384 17.79 -4.03 -21.85
N TYR A 385 18.67 -3.86 -22.83
CA TYR A 385 19.45 -2.64 -22.98
C TYR A 385 18.51 -1.44 -23.15
N TYR A 386 18.35 -0.63 -22.11
CA TYR A 386 17.88 0.74 -22.26
C TYR A 386 19.11 1.62 -22.46
N SER A 387 19.06 2.52 -23.45
CA SER A 387 20.11 3.52 -23.74
C SER A 387 21.57 3.01 -23.88
N GLY A 388 21.79 1.71 -24.17
CA GLY A 388 23.13 1.13 -24.28
C GLY A 388 23.81 0.83 -22.94
N ARG A 389 23.09 0.93 -21.82
CA ARG A 389 23.50 0.44 -20.50
C ARG A 389 22.78 -0.91 -20.22
N PRO A 390 23.49 -1.95 -19.76
CA PRO A 390 22.83 -3.18 -19.31
C PRO A 390 21.89 -2.87 -18.14
N ARG A 391 20.61 -3.31 -18.20
CA ARG A 391 19.73 -3.34 -17.02
C ARG A 391 20.41 -4.17 -15.92
N PRO A 392 20.59 -3.66 -14.69
CA PRO A 392 21.28 -4.45 -13.69
C PRO A 392 20.33 -5.53 -13.17
N SER A 393 20.65 -6.79 -13.44
CA SER A 393 20.06 -7.91 -12.70
C SER A 393 20.92 -8.17 -11.46
N LEU A 394 20.44 -9.04 -10.55
CA LEU A 394 21.29 -9.59 -9.50
C LEU A 394 22.58 -10.12 -10.14
N LYS A 395 23.71 -9.41 -9.90
CA LYS A 395 25.03 -9.86 -10.38
C LYS A 395 25.24 -11.28 -9.88
N LYS A 396 25.96 -12.13 -10.63
CA LYS A 396 26.29 -13.49 -10.21
C LYS A 396 26.87 -13.50 -8.77
N GLY A 397 26.14 -14.07 -7.82
CA GLY A 397 26.47 -14.09 -6.38
C GLY A 397 25.88 -12.93 -5.55
N GLY A 398 25.01 -12.10 -6.14
CA GLY A 398 24.30 -11.02 -5.48
C GLY A 398 22.98 -11.46 -4.85
N THR A 399 22.50 -10.65 -3.91
CA THR A 399 21.25 -10.82 -3.17
C THR A 399 20.50 -9.50 -3.13
N GLN A 400 19.17 -9.54 -3.16
CA GLN A 400 18.31 -8.38 -2.89
C GLN A 400 17.23 -8.78 -1.91
N ARG A 401 17.20 -8.12 -0.75
CA ARG A 401 16.12 -8.25 0.22
C ARG A 401 14.95 -7.36 -0.17
N TYR A 402 13.75 -7.83 0.09
CA TYR A 402 12.53 -7.10 -0.18
C TYR A 402 11.50 -7.34 0.90
N SER A 403 10.53 -6.44 0.96
CA SER A 403 9.36 -6.53 1.81
C SER A 403 8.11 -6.59 0.93
N LEU A 404 7.22 -7.53 1.22
CA LEU A 404 5.96 -7.74 0.52
C LEU A 404 4.81 -7.55 1.50
N LEU A 405 3.86 -6.70 1.12
CA LEU A 405 2.71 -6.34 1.93
C LEU A 405 1.44 -6.70 1.18
N ILE A 406 0.52 -7.41 1.84
CA ILE A 406 -0.70 -7.94 1.25
C ILE A 406 -1.87 -7.52 2.12
N SER A 407 -2.87 -6.88 1.54
CA SER A 407 -4.16 -6.61 2.19
C SER A 407 -5.31 -6.85 1.23
N GLY A 408 -6.48 -7.12 1.78
CA GLY A 408 -7.55 -7.78 1.03
C GLY A 408 -7.25 -9.26 0.85
N GLY A 409 -8.31 -10.06 0.72
CA GLY A 409 -8.22 -11.51 0.80
C GLY A 409 -8.79 -12.07 2.10
N THR A 410 -9.22 -13.33 2.08
CA THR A 410 -9.95 -14.01 3.15
C THR A 410 -9.05 -14.23 4.38
N GLY A 411 -8.97 -13.24 5.27
CA GLY A 411 -8.68 -13.50 6.69
C GLY A 411 -9.97 -13.88 7.41
N ASP A 412 -9.86 -14.40 8.64
CA ASP A 412 -10.99 -14.79 9.50
C ASP A 412 -10.51 -14.59 10.95
N ALA A 413 -10.53 -13.34 11.39
CA ALA A 413 -9.84 -12.85 12.57
C ALA A 413 -10.42 -13.39 13.86
N ASP A 414 -11.70 -13.78 13.88
CA ASP A 414 -12.33 -14.44 15.01
C ASP A 414 -12.54 -15.96 14.83
N GLY A 415 -12.22 -16.50 13.66
CA GLY A 415 -12.19 -17.93 13.36
C GLY A 415 -13.58 -18.54 13.22
N ASP A 416 -14.58 -17.75 12.86
CA ASP A 416 -15.98 -18.17 12.77
C ASP A 416 -16.39 -18.69 11.38
N GLY A 417 -15.48 -18.59 10.41
CA GLY A 417 -15.65 -19.05 9.03
C GLY A 417 -16.12 -17.97 8.06
N LEU A 418 -16.37 -16.74 8.52
CA LEU A 418 -16.62 -15.57 7.68
C LEU A 418 -15.31 -14.86 7.34
N PRO A 419 -15.14 -14.39 6.08
CA PRO A 419 -13.99 -13.58 5.75
C PRO A 419 -14.03 -12.19 6.40
N ASP A 420 -12.92 -11.69 6.95
CA ASP A 420 -12.78 -10.34 7.51
C ASP A 420 -13.29 -9.26 6.55
N ASP A 421 -12.99 -9.43 5.26
CA ASP A 421 -13.39 -8.47 4.23
C ASP A 421 -14.90 -8.51 3.96
N TRP A 422 -15.52 -9.68 4.07
CA TRP A 422 -16.96 -9.85 4.03
C TRP A 422 -17.63 -9.19 5.24
N GLU A 423 -17.09 -9.43 6.44
CA GLU A 423 -17.62 -8.84 7.66
C GLU A 423 -17.46 -7.32 7.70
N LEU A 424 -16.31 -6.82 7.25
CA LEU A 424 -16.05 -5.39 7.17
C LEU A 424 -17.02 -4.71 6.20
N ALA A 425 -17.33 -5.35 5.06
CA ALA A 425 -18.23 -4.80 4.05
C ALA A 425 -19.67 -4.65 4.57
N PHE A 426 -20.20 -5.65 5.29
CA PHE A 426 -21.61 -5.67 5.70
C PHE A 426 -21.85 -5.19 7.14
N PHE A 427 -20.91 -5.45 8.06
CA PHE A 427 -21.06 -5.18 9.49
C PHE A 427 -20.12 -4.08 9.99
N GLY A 428 -19.21 -3.58 9.15
CA GLY A 428 -18.30 -2.49 9.47
C GLY A 428 -17.20 -2.86 10.47
N SER A 429 -16.93 -4.15 10.64
CA SER A 429 -15.90 -4.70 11.54
C SER A 429 -15.48 -6.10 11.09
N GLU A 430 -14.22 -6.44 11.27
CA GLU A 430 -13.59 -7.73 10.90
C GLU A 430 -13.84 -8.86 11.92
N THR A 431 -14.79 -8.73 12.86
CA THR A 431 -14.99 -9.68 14.00
C THR A 431 -16.36 -9.56 14.68
N ASN A 432 -17.30 -8.82 14.09
CA ASN A 432 -18.60 -8.56 14.74
C ASN A 432 -19.75 -9.29 14.06
N ALA A 433 -19.54 -9.84 12.87
CA ALA A 433 -20.51 -10.76 12.34
C ALA A 433 -20.45 -12.02 13.20
N VAL A 434 -21.59 -12.66 13.37
CA VAL A 434 -21.64 -13.99 13.97
C VAL A 434 -22.10 -14.90 12.87
N ALA A 435 -21.27 -15.86 12.45
CA ALA A 435 -21.55 -16.81 11.37
C ALA A 435 -22.95 -17.45 11.46
N SER A 436 -23.40 -17.74 12.68
CA SER A 436 -24.71 -18.36 12.97
C SER A 436 -25.88 -17.39 13.21
N ALA A 437 -25.65 -16.08 13.10
CA ALA A 437 -26.71 -15.08 13.23
C ALA A 437 -27.38 -14.81 11.88
N ASP A 438 -28.68 -14.57 11.94
CA ASP A 438 -29.54 -14.14 10.83
C ASP A 438 -29.82 -12.65 11.05
N ALA A 439 -29.03 -11.80 10.39
CA ALA A 439 -28.96 -10.38 10.71
C ALA A 439 -30.14 -9.56 10.15
N ASP A 440 -30.68 -9.96 9.01
CA ASP A 440 -31.81 -9.31 8.35
C ASP A 440 -33.16 -10.03 8.59
N GLY A 441 -33.13 -11.23 9.15
CA GLY A 441 -34.30 -11.99 9.58
C GLY A 441 -34.99 -12.77 8.46
N ASP A 442 -34.28 -13.08 7.38
CA ASP A 442 -34.82 -13.80 6.22
C ASP A 442 -34.81 -15.34 6.39
N GLY A 443 -34.09 -15.83 7.42
CA GLY A 443 -33.96 -17.23 7.79
C GLY A 443 -32.67 -17.91 7.34
N ALA A 444 -31.78 -17.21 6.64
CA ALA A 444 -30.40 -17.61 6.38
C ALA A 444 -29.46 -17.00 7.42
N ASP A 445 -28.47 -17.79 7.87
CA ASP A 445 -27.41 -17.23 8.71
C ASP A 445 -26.31 -16.60 7.86
N ASN A 446 -25.54 -15.69 8.46
CA ASN A 446 -24.46 -14.95 7.79
C ASN A 446 -23.49 -15.86 7.02
N LEU A 447 -23.18 -17.05 7.54
CA LEU A 447 -22.32 -18.00 6.87
C LEU A 447 -22.99 -18.59 5.62
N SER A 448 -24.28 -18.93 5.70
CA SER A 448 -25.07 -19.38 4.55
C SER A 448 -25.17 -18.28 3.50
N GLU A 449 -25.36 -17.03 3.91
CA GLU A 449 -25.39 -15.84 3.04
C GLU A 449 -24.05 -15.64 2.33
N TYR A 450 -22.93 -15.75 3.04
CA TYR A 450 -21.60 -15.72 2.44
C TYR A 450 -21.39 -16.82 1.39
N VAL A 451 -21.74 -18.07 1.73
CA VAL A 451 -21.62 -19.23 0.84
C VAL A 451 -22.49 -19.05 -0.41
N ALA A 452 -23.72 -18.58 -0.22
CA ALA A 452 -24.68 -18.31 -1.28
C ALA A 452 -24.32 -17.08 -2.12
N GLY A 453 -23.55 -16.16 -1.56
CA GLY A 453 -23.14 -14.88 -2.15
C GLY A 453 -24.26 -13.85 -2.19
N THR A 454 -25.04 -13.77 -1.11
CA THR A 454 -26.16 -12.84 -0.90
C THR A 454 -25.83 -11.80 0.18
N ASP A 455 -26.60 -10.72 0.24
CA ASP A 455 -26.42 -9.60 1.17
C ASP A 455 -27.06 -9.88 2.55
N PRO A 456 -26.26 -10.10 3.62
CA PRO A 456 -26.75 -10.49 4.95
C PRO A 456 -27.49 -9.37 5.70
N ILE A 457 -27.58 -8.16 5.14
CA ILE A 457 -28.31 -7.04 5.74
C ILE A 457 -29.51 -6.60 4.88
N ASP A 458 -29.80 -7.30 3.78
CA ASP A 458 -30.97 -7.07 2.92
C ASP A 458 -31.81 -8.34 2.75
N SER A 459 -32.87 -8.46 3.57
CA SER A 459 -33.82 -9.59 3.55
C SER A 459 -34.54 -9.84 2.20
N ALA A 460 -34.34 -8.98 1.20
CA ALA A 460 -34.83 -9.16 -0.15
C ALA A 460 -33.82 -9.87 -1.08
N ASP A 461 -32.54 -9.94 -0.71
CA ASP A 461 -31.48 -10.60 -1.46
C ASP A 461 -31.19 -11.97 -0.85
N PHE A 462 -31.91 -12.99 -1.32
CA PHE A 462 -31.76 -14.36 -0.83
C PHE A 462 -31.57 -15.33 -1.98
N PHE A 463 -30.86 -16.44 -1.73
CA PHE A 463 -30.63 -17.44 -2.75
C PHE A 463 -31.94 -18.09 -3.18
N SER A 464 -32.26 -17.98 -4.47
CA SER A 464 -33.51 -18.48 -5.01
C SER A 464 -33.31 -19.29 -6.29
N VAL A 465 -34.18 -20.29 -6.44
CA VAL A 465 -34.32 -21.05 -7.68
C VAL A 465 -35.49 -20.45 -8.44
N ASN A 466 -35.20 -19.86 -9.59
CA ASN A 466 -36.21 -19.32 -10.49
C ASN A 466 -37.07 -20.46 -11.07
N GLU A 467 -38.39 -20.26 -11.08
CA GLU A 467 -39.34 -21.28 -11.57
C GLU A 467 -39.01 -21.69 -13.01
N GLY A 468 -38.84 -23.00 -13.16
CA GLY A 468 -38.62 -23.66 -14.43
C GLY A 468 -39.81 -23.61 -15.36
N SER A 469 -39.59 -23.11 -16.58
CA SER A 469 -40.54 -23.37 -17.65
C SER A 469 -40.63 -24.88 -17.92
N SER A 470 -41.84 -25.41 -18.03
CA SER A 470 -42.06 -26.75 -18.57
C SER A 470 -41.64 -26.74 -20.05
N ALA A 471 -40.41 -27.18 -20.33
CA ALA A 471 -39.94 -27.35 -21.70
C ALA A 471 -40.76 -28.48 -22.32
N SER A 472 -41.58 -28.14 -23.31
CA SER A 472 -42.42 -29.07 -24.08
C SER A 472 -41.64 -30.35 -24.41
N ASP A 473 -42.06 -31.48 -23.82
CA ASP A 473 -41.52 -32.83 -23.93
C ASP A 473 -40.07 -33.12 -23.40
N ALA A 474 -39.36 -32.14 -22.80
CA ALA A 474 -37.94 -32.29 -22.46
C ALA A 474 -37.60 -32.50 -20.97
N GLY A 475 -38.45 -32.11 -20.01
CA GLY A 475 -38.18 -32.23 -18.56
C GLY A 475 -38.52 -30.95 -17.78
N PHE A 476 -38.22 -30.94 -16.47
CA PHE A 476 -38.32 -29.73 -15.63
C PHE A 476 -36.97 -29.03 -15.56
N VAL A 477 -36.93 -27.73 -15.86
CA VAL A 477 -35.67 -26.96 -15.91
C VAL A 477 -35.54 -26.14 -14.64
N LEU A 478 -34.54 -26.39 -13.81
CA LEU A 478 -34.20 -25.52 -12.68
C LEU A 478 -33.24 -24.45 -13.18
N SER A 479 -33.40 -23.22 -12.69
CA SER A 479 -32.48 -22.12 -12.98
C SER A 479 -32.19 -21.30 -11.72
N TRP A 480 -30.96 -20.86 -11.56
CA TRP A 480 -30.46 -20.00 -10.49
C TRP A 480 -29.35 -19.12 -11.06
N GLU A 481 -28.98 -18.06 -10.33
CA GLU A 481 -27.82 -17.25 -10.68
C GLU A 481 -26.55 -17.92 -10.12
N PRO A 482 -25.63 -18.44 -10.95
CA PRO A 482 -24.43 -19.09 -10.47
C PRO A 482 -23.34 -18.06 -10.19
N LEU A 483 -22.61 -18.24 -9.09
CA LEU A 483 -21.46 -17.42 -8.72
C LEU A 483 -20.16 -18.19 -8.90
N TYR A 484 -19.12 -17.47 -9.31
CA TYR A 484 -17.77 -18.02 -9.36
C TYR A 484 -17.31 -18.45 -7.96
N GLY A 485 -16.52 -19.53 -7.89
CA GLY A 485 -16.01 -20.08 -6.62
C GLY A 485 -17.00 -20.98 -5.86
N ARG A 486 -18.21 -21.24 -6.40
CA ARG A 486 -19.22 -22.09 -5.77
C ARG A 486 -19.44 -23.40 -6.54
N LEU A 487 -19.77 -24.45 -5.79
CA LEU A 487 -20.25 -25.73 -6.27
C LEU A 487 -21.75 -25.85 -6.00
N TYR A 488 -22.50 -26.27 -7.01
CA TYR A 488 -23.95 -26.44 -6.95
C TYR A 488 -24.32 -27.92 -7.12
N GLN A 489 -25.14 -28.46 -6.23
CA GLN A 489 -25.68 -29.82 -6.37
C GLN A 489 -27.21 -29.80 -6.38
N VAL A 490 -27.77 -30.31 -7.47
CA VAL A 490 -29.22 -30.46 -7.62
C VAL A 490 -29.64 -31.75 -6.93
N ASN A 491 -30.54 -31.61 -5.97
CA ASN A 491 -31.15 -32.70 -5.25
C ASN A 491 -32.67 -32.68 -5.44
N TRP A 492 -33.31 -33.84 -5.31
CA TRP A 492 -34.76 -33.96 -5.42
C TRP A 492 -35.35 -34.94 -4.40
N THR A 493 -36.66 -34.81 -4.17
CA THR A 493 -37.48 -35.77 -3.42
C THR A 493 -38.91 -35.77 -3.95
N THR A 494 -39.67 -36.84 -3.67
CA THR A 494 -41.10 -36.95 -3.98
C THR A 494 -42.00 -36.35 -2.89
N ASN A 495 -41.44 -36.05 -1.71
CA ASN A 495 -42.15 -35.52 -0.55
C ASN A 495 -41.14 -34.90 0.42
N LEU A 496 -41.48 -33.76 1.01
CA LEU A 496 -40.67 -33.03 1.99
C LEU A 496 -40.33 -33.82 3.29
N THR A 497 -40.96 -34.97 3.52
CA THR A 497 -40.67 -35.87 4.65
C THR A 497 -39.63 -36.95 4.32
N LEU A 498 -39.27 -37.12 3.05
CA LEU A 498 -38.21 -38.04 2.61
C LEU A 498 -36.90 -37.26 2.37
N PRO A 499 -35.73 -37.90 2.56
CA PRO A 499 -34.45 -37.28 2.25
C PRO A 499 -34.35 -36.85 0.78
N PHE A 500 -33.70 -35.72 0.56
CA PHE A 500 -33.29 -35.29 -0.77
C PHE A 500 -32.12 -36.16 -1.27
N VAL A 501 -32.17 -36.56 -2.54
CA VAL A 501 -31.14 -37.38 -3.19
C VAL A 501 -30.54 -36.59 -4.36
N PRO A 502 -29.22 -36.61 -4.57
CA PRO A 502 -28.59 -35.89 -5.68
C PRO A 502 -28.97 -36.49 -7.03
N ILE A 503 -29.25 -35.62 -8.01
CA ILE A 503 -29.52 -35.97 -9.41
C ILE A 503 -28.54 -35.34 -10.39
N SER A 504 -27.74 -34.37 -9.94
CA SER A 504 -26.60 -33.85 -10.68
C SER A 504 -25.29 -34.28 -10.02
N GLU A 505 -24.21 -34.28 -10.81
CA GLU A 505 -22.87 -34.09 -10.27
C GLU A 505 -22.74 -32.64 -9.72
N ALA A 506 -21.62 -32.33 -9.07
CA ALA A 506 -21.35 -30.94 -8.66
C ALA A 506 -21.17 -30.07 -9.92
N LEU A 507 -22.00 -29.04 -10.04
CA LEU A 507 -22.01 -28.08 -11.12
C LEU A 507 -21.19 -26.85 -10.67
N THR A 508 -20.41 -26.27 -11.57
CA THR A 508 -19.61 -25.07 -11.31
C THR A 508 -20.08 -23.92 -12.18
N TYR A 509 -19.80 -22.68 -11.77
CA TYR A 509 -19.91 -21.52 -12.65
C TYR A 509 -19.30 -21.78 -14.05
N PRO A 510 -19.93 -21.31 -15.14
CA PRO A 510 -21.15 -20.50 -15.22
C PRO A 510 -22.45 -21.30 -15.32
N VAL A 511 -22.46 -22.57 -14.92
CA VAL A 511 -23.66 -23.42 -15.03
C VAL A 511 -24.69 -23.05 -13.97
N GLY A 512 -25.72 -22.31 -14.38
CA GLY A 512 -26.85 -21.89 -13.55
C GLY A 512 -28.18 -22.56 -13.91
N THR A 513 -28.15 -23.65 -14.68
CA THR A 513 -29.38 -24.37 -15.08
C THR A 513 -29.18 -25.88 -15.04
N TYR A 514 -30.25 -26.62 -14.74
CA TYR A 514 -30.26 -28.08 -14.79
C TYR A 514 -31.62 -28.61 -15.25
N THR A 515 -31.62 -29.57 -16.18
CA THR A 515 -32.85 -30.20 -16.69
C THR A 515 -33.02 -31.60 -16.09
N ASP A 516 -34.02 -31.78 -15.22
CA ASP A 516 -34.45 -33.12 -14.79
C ASP A 516 -35.20 -33.80 -15.94
N SER A 517 -34.50 -34.73 -16.58
CA SER A 517 -34.99 -35.53 -17.70
C SER A 517 -35.44 -36.93 -17.30
N VAL A 518 -35.40 -37.27 -16.00
CA VAL A 518 -35.65 -38.62 -15.46
C VAL A 518 -37.03 -38.68 -14.80
N HIS A 519 -37.39 -37.71 -13.97
CA HIS A 519 -38.59 -37.77 -13.11
C HIS A 519 -39.81 -37.07 -13.74
N ARG A 520 -40.10 -37.38 -15.01
CA ARG A 520 -41.09 -36.66 -15.85
C ARG A 520 -42.57 -36.90 -15.52
N VAL A 521 -42.90 -37.83 -14.62
CA VAL A 521 -44.26 -38.37 -14.49
C VAL A 521 -44.61 -38.62 -13.01
N GLY A 522 -45.17 -37.60 -12.35
CA GLY A 522 -45.60 -37.65 -10.94
C GLY A 522 -46.48 -36.45 -10.59
N THR A 523 -47.23 -36.55 -9.48
CA THR A 523 -48.21 -35.51 -9.09
C THR A 523 -47.58 -34.32 -8.36
N GLU A 524 -46.36 -34.42 -7.83
CA GLU A 524 -45.59 -33.36 -7.16
C GLU A 524 -44.12 -33.79 -7.00
N HIS A 525 -43.15 -32.91 -7.29
CA HIS A 525 -41.71 -33.11 -7.10
C HIS A 525 -41.13 -31.89 -6.38
N PHE A 526 -40.20 -32.11 -5.46
CA PHE A 526 -39.52 -31.03 -4.73
C PHE A 526 -38.04 -31.07 -5.06
N TYR A 527 -37.46 -29.90 -5.30
CA TYR A 527 -36.04 -29.73 -5.62
C TYR A 527 -35.36 -28.87 -4.58
N ARG A 528 -34.07 -29.12 -4.36
CA ARG A 528 -33.18 -28.30 -3.54
C ARG A 528 -31.84 -28.19 -4.24
N ILE A 529 -31.31 -26.99 -4.31
CA ILE A 529 -29.93 -26.75 -4.76
C ILE A 529 -29.09 -26.55 -3.51
N GLY A 530 -28.09 -27.42 -3.31
CA GLY A 530 -27.04 -27.19 -2.32
C GLY A 530 -25.97 -26.30 -2.92
N VAL A 531 -25.46 -25.35 -2.13
CA VAL A 531 -24.37 -24.45 -2.49
C VAL A 531 -23.23 -24.68 -1.50
N GLU A 532 -22.01 -24.83 -2.01
CA GLU A 532 -20.79 -24.98 -1.21
C GLU A 532 -19.68 -24.14 -1.83
N LEU A 533 -18.72 -23.68 -1.02
CA LEU A 533 -17.49 -23.06 -1.52
C LEU A 533 -16.58 -24.14 -2.13
N LYS A 534 -15.86 -23.79 -3.21
CA LYS A 534 -15.01 -24.71 -3.98
C LYS A 534 -13.69 -25.08 -3.29
#